data_AF-A0A1V5W8S2-F1
#
_entry.id   AF-A0A1V5W8S2-F1
#
_cell.length_a   1.000
_cell.length_b   1.000
_cell.length_c   1.000
_cell.angle_alpha   90.00
_cell.angle_beta   90.00
_cell.angle_gamma   90.00
#
_symmetry.space_group_name_H-M   'P 1'
#
loop_
_entity.id
_entity.type
_entity.pdbx_description
1 polymer ?
#
loop_
_entity_poly.entity_id
_entity_poly.type
_entity_poly.pdbx_seq_one_letter_code
_entity_poly.pdbx_strand_id
1 'polypeptide(L)' 'MGKLWQRNYHEHIIRDEQSYLKISEYIINNPANWDNDSLKKII' A
#
# COMPACT_ATOMS: atom_id res chain seq x y z
N MET A 1 -16.71 21.41 -3.40
CA MET A 1 -16.08 20.45 -2.47
C MET A 1 -15.64 19.22 -3.26
N GLY A 2 -14.34 18.89 -3.22
CA GLY A 2 -13.78 17.73 -3.95
C GLY A 2 -13.97 16.39 -3.22
N LYS A 3 -13.83 15.28 -3.93
CA LYS A 3 -13.83 13.93 -3.35
C LYS A 3 -12.53 13.70 -2.57
N LEU A 4 -12.64 13.51 -1.26
CA LEU A 4 -11.52 13.18 -0.37
C LEU A 4 -11.02 11.74 -0.56
N TRP A 5 -11.92 10.83 -0.93
CA TRP A 5 -11.62 9.40 -1.05
C TRP A 5 -11.39 8.99 -2.50
N GLN A 6 -10.35 8.18 -2.70
CA GLN A 6 -10.16 7.42 -3.94
C GLN A 6 -11.28 6.38 -4.06
N ARG A 7 -11.80 6.16 -5.27
CA ARG A 7 -12.82 5.12 -5.51
C ARG A 7 -12.13 3.75 -5.48
N ASN A 8 -12.69 2.83 -4.67
CA ASN A 8 -12.18 1.48 -4.39
C ASN A 8 -10.92 1.49 -3.52
N TYR A 9 -10.59 0.32 -2.97
CA TYR A 9 -9.39 0.08 -2.16
C TYR A 9 -8.82 -1.31 -2.46
N HIS A 10 -7.53 -1.51 -2.19
CA HIS A 10 -6.89 -2.82 -2.28
C HIS A 10 -7.16 -3.60 -0.99
N GLU A 11 -7.68 -4.82 -1.11
CA GLU A 11 -7.94 -5.72 0.01
C GLU A 11 -7.16 -7.03 -0.17
N HIS A 12 -6.58 -7.54 0.92
CA HIS A 12 -5.88 -8.81 0.93
C HIS A 12 -6.06 -9.53 2.28
N ILE A 13 -6.48 -10.80 2.25
CA ILE A 13 -6.62 -11.63 3.45
C ILE A 13 -5.31 -12.37 3.71
N ILE A 14 -4.70 -12.10 4.85
CA ILE A 14 -3.48 -12.77 5.33
C ILE A 14 -3.87 -14.14 5.90
N ARG A 15 -3.33 -15.22 5.33
CA ARG A 15 -3.68 -16.62 5.68
C ARG A 15 -2.55 -17.40 6.32
N ASP A 16 -1.33 -16.87 6.24
CA ASP A 16 -0.13 -17.51 6.74
C ASP A 16 0.88 -16.48 7.22
N GLU A 17 1.86 -16.94 8.00
CA GLU A 17 2.90 -16.10 8.58
C GLU A 17 3.77 -15.42 7.53
N GLN A 18 4.05 -16.07 6.39
CA GLN A 18 4.90 -15.48 5.36
C GLN A 18 4.23 -14.27 4.71
N SER A 19 2.92 -14.35 4.44
CA SER A 19 2.14 -13.23 3.92
C SER A 19 2.07 -12.07 4.92
N TYR A 20 1.93 -12.38 6.21
CA TYR A 20 1.97 -11.39 7.29
C TYR A 20 3.31 -10.63 7.32
N LEU A 21 4.43 -11.36 7.30
CA LEU A 21 5.77 -10.76 7.37
C LEU A 21 6.03 -9.86 6.16
N LYS A 22 5.70 -10.32 4.95
CA LYS A 22 5.89 -9.54 3.71
C LYS A 22 5.08 -8.25 3.70
N ILE A 23 3.80 -8.32 4.10
CA ILE A 23 2.93 -7.13 4.11
C ILE A 23 3.38 -6.15 5.19
N SER A 24 3.75 -6.65 6.37
CA SER A 24 4.28 -5.82 7.45
C SER A 24 5.56 -5.10 7.04
N GLU A 25 6.50 -5.81 6.42
CA GLU A 25 7.74 -5.25 5.89
C GLU A 25 7.48 -4.19 4.80
N TYR A 26 6.54 -4.47 3.88
CA TYR A 26 6.14 -3.49 2.87
C TYR A 26 5.61 -2.20 3.51
N ILE A 27 4.71 -2.29 4.50
CA ILE A 27 4.15 -1.13 5.19
C ILE A 27 5.24 -0.30 5.87
N ILE A 28 6.18 -0.95 6.57
CA ILE A 28 7.28 -0.28 7.27
C ILE A 28 8.20 0.46 6.30
N ASN A 29 8.50 -0.18 5.15
CA ASN A 29 9.46 0.36 4.19
C ASN A 29 8.82 1.35 3.19
N ASN A 30 7.49 1.35 3.04
CA ASN A 30 6.79 2.17 2.06
C ASN A 30 7.08 3.68 2.17
N PRO A 31 7.14 4.32 3.36
CA PRO A 31 7.48 5.74 3.46
C PRO A 31 8.84 6.08 2.85
N ALA A 32 9.84 5.22 3.02
CA ALA A 32 11.17 5.42 2.44
C ALA A 32 11.21 5.13 0.94
N ASN A 33 10.36 4.21 0.47
CA ASN A 33 10.29 3.81 -0.93
C ASN A 33 9.29 4.65 -1.75
N TRP A 34 8.57 5.58 -1.13
CA TRP A 34 7.45 6.30 -1.73
C TRP A 34 7.83 6.99 -3.04
N ASP A 35 8.99 7.62 -3.11
CA ASP A 35 9.43 8.34 -4.31
C ASP A 35 9.82 7.42 -5.48
N ASN A 36 10.11 6.15 -5.19
CA ASN A 36 10.48 5.15 -6.17
C ASN A 36 9.32 4.19 -6.49
N ASP A 37 8.14 4.37 -5.89
CA ASP A 37 7.01 3.47 -6.10
C ASP A 37 6.33 3.75 -7.45
N SER A 38 6.37 2.76 -8.34
CA SER A 38 5.72 2.81 -9.66
C SER A 38 4.19 3.00 -9.61
N LEU A 39 3.55 2.67 -8.48
CA LEU A 39 2.12 2.87 -8.26
C LEU A 39 1.79 4.28 -7.77
N LYS A 40 2.81 5.11 -7.48
CA LYS A 40 2.63 6.53 -7.19
C LYS A 40 2.03 7.20 -8.43
N LYS A 41 0.71 7.43 -8.38
CA LYS A 41 0.04 8.26 -9.38
C LYS A 41 0.53 9.69 -9.19
N ILE A 42 1.26 10.20 -10.18
CA ILE A 42 1.49 11.63 -10.31
C ILE A 42 0.10 12.23 -10.59
N ILE A 43 -0.38 13.06 -9.66
CA ILE A 43 -1.62 13.82 -9.80
C ILE A 43 -1.36 14.97 -10.77
#